data_AF-A0A6L8L3E4-F1
#
_entry.id   AF-A0A6L8L3E4-F1
#
_cell.length_a   1.000
_cell.length_b   1.000
_cell.length_c   1.000
_cell.angle_alpha   90.00
_cell.angle_beta   90.00
_cell.angle_gamma   90.00
#
_symmetry.space_group_name_H-M   'P 1'
#
loop_
_entity.id
_entity.type
_entity.pdbx_description
1 polymer ?
#
loop_
_entity_poly.entity_id
_entity_poly.type
_entity_poly.pdbx_seq_one_letter_code
_entity_poly.pdbx_strand_id
1 'polypeptide(L)'
;MLQDLDARGGGGEPALSPQEVKAVPAMERDRRPLIVGGAAAGVLVLAAGGWYGWQYWRSHNAPAAAPVPAARVVDNRIPDRPRFQEPPAASGAAAVAPSPAVSAPASAQPAEHSAPAAERAVPEPAPAKPKPAEHVTAEARREESDMPAMVQQRKAMRAAAATPATGDGVVLRELTPKQMSENSYRRALGHLQEGRVNAALVELDKSVELDPRNEAARQTYVSLLLENKRTDDAIRQLRLALGIDPRQPGLAMVLARLQLERGDPALDTLLKTLPYAGASPDYHAFLAGVLQREQRHAEAAQHYRDALQLSPQNAVWWMGLGISLQADQHLPEAREAYNRARSTGGLTPELRSFVDRKIEQLSR
;
A
#
# COMPACT_ATOMS: atom_id res chain seq x y z
N MET A 1 1.43 -34.26 83.68
CA MET A 1 0.41 -35.15 84.29
C MET A 1 -0.95 -34.53 84.01
N LEU A 2 -1.89 -35.33 83.49
CA LEU A 2 -3.32 -35.05 83.20
C LEU A 2 -3.56 -34.01 82.08
N GLN A 3 -4.12 -34.25 80.89
CA GLN A 3 -5.12 -35.20 80.36
C GLN A 3 -6.34 -35.45 81.26
N ASP A 4 -7.50 -35.16 80.67
CA ASP A 4 -8.87 -35.33 81.15
C ASP A 4 -9.36 -34.38 82.24
N LEU A 5 -10.23 -33.45 81.83
CA LEU A 5 -11.62 -33.45 82.24
C LEU A 5 -12.47 -32.95 81.05
N ASP A 6 -13.13 -33.91 80.37
CA ASP A 6 -14.59 -33.98 80.30
C ASP A 6 -15.33 -32.62 80.28
N ALA A 7 -15.88 -32.20 79.15
CA ALA A 7 -17.23 -32.59 78.71
C ALA A 7 -18.36 -31.91 79.48
N ARG A 8 -19.31 -31.39 78.68
CA ARG A 8 -20.69 -30.97 79.01
C ARG A 8 -20.87 -29.59 79.63
N GLY A 9 -21.53 -28.73 78.86
CA GLY A 9 -22.17 -27.53 79.37
C GLY A 9 -22.69 -26.62 78.27
N GLY A 10 -23.60 -27.11 77.43
CA GLY A 10 -24.42 -26.21 76.63
C GLY A 10 -25.36 -25.42 77.52
N GLY A 11 -25.57 -24.13 77.22
CA GLY A 11 -26.67 -23.35 77.77
C GLY A 11 -26.37 -21.88 78.05
N GLY A 12 -26.82 -21.02 77.13
CA GLY A 12 -27.49 -19.76 77.48
C GLY A 12 -26.62 -18.54 77.77
N GLU A 13 -26.34 -17.74 76.74
CA GLU A 13 -26.16 -16.30 76.91
C GLU A 13 -27.51 -15.58 76.65
N PRO A 14 -28.00 -14.74 77.58
CA PRO A 14 -29.02 -13.75 77.27
C PRO A 14 -28.43 -12.32 77.18
N ALA A 15 -28.78 -11.69 76.06
CA ALA A 15 -28.99 -10.27 75.79
C ALA A 15 -28.69 -9.22 76.87
N LEU A 16 -27.91 -8.19 76.51
CA LEU A 16 -28.20 -6.77 76.79
C LEU A 16 -27.57 -5.86 75.71
N SER A 17 -28.39 -5.00 75.13
CA SER A 17 -28.12 -4.06 74.03
C SER A 17 -27.48 -2.74 74.49
N PRO A 18 -26.36 -2.28 73.90
CA PRO A 18 -25.85 -0.93 74.11
C PRO A 18 -26.56 0.10 73.23
N GLN A 19 -26.83 1.25 73.84
CA GLN A 19 -27.55 2.41 73.35
C GLN A 19 -26.97 3.03 72.07
N GLU A 20 -27.88 3.66 71.33
CA GLU A 20 -27.69 4.50 70.15
C GLU A 20 -26.67 5.64 70.36
N VAL A 21 -25.58 5.63 69.59
CA VAL A 21 -24.84 6.83 69.21
C VAL A 21 -24.80 6.89 67.69
N LYS A 22 -25.71 7.69 67.11
CA LYS A 22 -25.81 7.87 65.66
C LYS A 22 -24.80 8.91 65.19
N ALA A 23 -23.68 8.46 64.63
CA ALA A 23 -22.74 9.33 63.93
C ALA A 23 -23.35 9.84 62.60
N VAL A 24 -23.30 11.15 62.39
CA VAL A 24 -23.70 11.81 61.14
C VAL A 24 -22.63 11.52 60.07
N PRO A 25 -22.96 10.94 58.89
CA PRO A 25 -21.96 10.74 57.85
C PRO A 25 -21.56 12.09 57.24
N ALA A 26 -20.25 12.35 57.20
CA ALA A 26 -19.68 13.47 56.47
C ALA A 26 -19.96 13.29 54.97
N MET A 27 -20.67 14.25 54.38
CA MET A 27 -20.99 14.29 52.96
C MET A 27 -19.73 14.68 52.17
N GLU A 28 -18.95 13.68 51.75
CA GLU A 28 -17.80 13.88 50.87
C GLU A 28 -18.30 14.25 49.47
N ARG A 29 -18.24 15.54 49.15
CA ARG A 29 -18.73 16.10 47.88
C ARG A 29 -17.74 15.74 46.77
N ASP A 30 -18.08 14.74 45.95
CA ASP A 30 -17.25 14.26 44.85
C ASP A 30 -17.01 15.37 43.80
N ARG A 31 -15.78 15.89 43.74
CA ARG A 31 -15.36 16.99 42.84
C ARG A 31 -14.85 16.49 41.48
N ARG A 32 -14.79 15.18 41.26
CA ARG A 32 -14.32 14.57 40.00
C ARG A 32 -15.05 15.07 38.74
N PRO A 33 -16.37 15.30 38.70
CA PRO A 33 -17.02 15.77 37.47
C PRO A 33 -16.66 17.22 37.10
N LEU A 34 -16.30 18.07 38.07
CA LEU A 34 -15.90 19.46 37.83
C LEU A 34 -14.49 19.57 37.23
N ILE A 35 -13.57 18.69 37.64
CA ILE A 35 -12.19 18.67 37.11
C ILE A 35 -12.19 18.13 35.68
N VAL A 36 -12.98 17.08 35.40
CA VAL A 36 -13.11 16.53 34.04
C VAL A 36 -13.80 17.51 33.09
N GLY A 37 -14.84 18.22 33.56
CA GLY A 37 -15.50 19.26 32.78
C GLY A 37 -14.58 20.45 32.43
N GLY A 38 -13.74 20.88 33.38
CA GLY A 38 -12.78 21.96 33.15
C GLY A 38 -11.68 21.61 32.14
N ALA A 39 -11.17 20.37 32.18
CA ALA A 39 -10.16 19.89 31.24
C ALA A 39 -10.67 19.83 29.79
N ALA A 40 -11.91 19.38 29.59
CA ALA A 40 -12.53 19.32 28.26
C ALA A 40 -12.73 20.73 27.65
N ALA A 41 -13.13 21.71 28.47
CA ALA A 41 -13.29 23.10 28.02
C ALA A 41 -11.94 23.74 27.63
N GLY A 42 -10.85 23.44 28.34
CA GLY A 42 -9.52 23.94 28.03
C GLY A 42 -8.97 23.45 26.67
N VAL A 43 -9.20 22.19 26.33
CA VAL A 43 -8.77 21.61 25.05
C VAL A 43 -9.48 22.26 23.86
N LEU A 44 -10.78 22.55 24.00
CA LEU A 44 -11.56 23.21 22.94
C LEU A 44 -11.09 24.65 22.67
N VAL A 45 -10.74 25.40 23.71
CA VAL A 45 -10.23 26.78 23.55
C VAL A 45 -8.86 26.79 22.87
N LEU A 46 -7.97 25.85 23.20
CA LEU A 46 -6.66 25.74 22.55
C LEU A 46 -6.78 25.30 21.08
N ALA A 47 -7.69 24.38 20.77
CA ALA A 47 -7.95 23.95 19.40
C ALA A 47 -8.51 25.10 18.53
N ALA A 48 -9.46 25.86 19.07
CA ALA A 48 -10.03 27.02 18.39
C ALA A 48 -8.97 28.13 18.18
N GLY A 49 -8.12 28.40 19.18
CA GLY A 49 -7.03 29.36 19.08
C GLY A 49 -5.97 28.95 18.05
N GLY A 50 -5.60 27.67 18.00
CA GLY A 50 -4.69 27.12 17.01
C GLY A 50 -5.23 27.20 15.58
N TRP A 51 -6.52 26.90 15.39
CA TRP A 51 -7.19 27.04 14.10
C TRP A 51 -7.19 28.49 13.63
N TYR A 52 -7.59 29.42 14.51
CA TYR A 52 -7.70 30.83 14.15
C TYR A 52 -6.32 31.45 13.85
N GLY A 53 -5.30 31.08 14.63
CA GLY A 53 -3.92 31.50 14.40
C GLY A 53 -3.35 30.97 13.08
N TRP A 54 -3.62 29.71 12.73
CA TRP A 54 -3.19 29.13 11.46
C TRP A 54 -3.88 29.77 10.26
N GLN A 55 -5.19 30.04 10.37
CA GLN A 55 -5.97 30.69 9.32
C GLN A 55 -5.51 32.15 9.11
N TYR A 56 -5.20 32.86 10.20
CA TYR A 56 -4.65 34.21 10.15
C TYR A 56 -3.25 34.24 9.50
N TRP A 57 -2.37 33.30 9.85
CA TRP A 57 -1.04 33.20 9.23
C TRP A 57 -1.13 32.90 7.74
N ARG A 58 -2.04 32.00 7.33
CA ARG A 58 -2.25 31.63 5.93
C ARG A 58 -2.76 32.78 5.07
N SER A 59 -3.63 33.63 5.61
CA SER A 59 -4.17 34.77 4.85
C SER A 59 -3.15 35.91 4.68
N HIS A 60 -2.24 36.08 5.65
CA HIS A 60 -1.26 37.17 5.62
C HIS A 60 0.10 36.79 5.00
N ASN A 61 0.45 35.50 4.94
CA ASN A 61 1.72 35.02 4.37
C ASN A 61 1.57 34.23 3.05
N ALA A 62 0.43 34.36 2.36
CA ALA A 62 0.31 33.81 1.01
C ALA A 62 1.19 34.62 0.03
N PRO A 63 2.18 34.01 -0.66
CA PRO A 63 3.02 34.73 -1.60
C PRO A 63 2.17 35.27 -2.77
N ALA A 64 2.36 36.54 -3.11
CA ALA A 64 1.68 37.16 -4.24
C ALA A 64 1.94 36.37 -5.52
N ALA A 65 0.87 36.01 -6.24
CA ALA A 65 0.96 35.26 -7.49
C ALA A 65 1.83 36.04 -8.49
N ALA A 66 2.90 35.40 -8.98
CA ALA A 66 3.75 35.97 -10.01
C ALA A 66 2.93 36.22 -11.30
N PRO A 67 3.12 37.35 -11.99
CA PRO A 67 2.41 37.63 -13.23
C PRO A 67 2.81 36.61 -14.30
N VAL A 68 1.80 36.00 -14.93
CA VAL A 68 1.96 35.03 -16.03
C VAL A 68 2.59 35.75 -17.23
N PRO A 69 3.72 35.29 -17.79
CA PRO A 69 4.27 35.91 -19.00
C PRO A 69 3.35 35.63 -20.19
N ALA A 70 3.02 36.68 -20.94
CA ALA A 70 2.21 36.60 -22.14
C ALA A 70 2.84 35.64 -23.17
N ALA A 71 2.04 34.71 -23.69
CA ALA A 71 2.44 33.78 -24.73
C ALA A 71 2.97 34.54 -25.95
N ARG A 72 4.25 34.33 -26.28
CA ARG A 72 4.82 34.77 -27.56
C ARG A 72 4.21 33.92 -28.67
N VAL A 73 3.43 34.56 -29.54
CA VAL A 73 3.03 34.01 -30.83
C VAL A 73 4.30 33.86 -31.66
N VAL A 74 4.71 32.62 -31.92
CA VAL A 74 5.77 32.30 -32.88
C VAL A 74 5.14 32.41 -34.28
N ASP A 75 5.53 33.45 -35.02
CA ASP A 75 5.15 33.66 -36.42
C ASP A 75 5.91 32.63 -37.29
N ASN A 76 5.22 31.60 -37.76
CA ASN A 76 5.78 30.53 -38.60
C ASN A 76 5.93 30.95 -40.07
N ARG A 77 6.49 32.15 -40.31
CA ARG A 77 6.83 32.59 -41.67
C ARG A 77 8.20 32.06 -42.06
N ILE A 78 8.21 31.13 -43.01
CA ILE A 78 9.40 30.65 -43.71
C ILE A 78 9.84 31.77 -44.67
N PRO A 79 11.02 32.40 -44.49
CA PRO A 79 11.56 33.32 -45.48
C PRO A 79 12.22 32.52 -46.62
N ASP A 80 12.11 33.05 -47.84
CA ASP A 80 12.83 32.62 -49.05
C ASP A 80 12.40 31.30 -49.71
N ARG A 81 11.27 31.36 -50.43
CA ARG A 81 11.09 30.59 -51.67
C ARG A 81 11.20 31.53 -52.87
N PRO A 82 12.19 31.36 -53.77
CA PRO A 82 12.20 32.10 -55.03
C PRO A 82 11.06 31.63 -55.95
N ARG A 83 10.46 32.60 -56.63
CA ARG A 83 9.32 32.42 -57.54
C ARG A 83 9.72 31.56 -58.75
N PHE A 84 8.84 30.65 -59.14
CA PHE A 84 8.90 29.91 -60.41
C PHE A 84 9.18 30.87 -61.58
N GLN A 85 10.22 30.58 -62.35
CA GLN A 85 10.41 31.04 -63.73
C GLN A 85 10.70 29.82 -64.60
N GLU A 86 10.01 29.72 -65.72
CA GLU A 86 10.22 28.75 -66.79
C GLU A 86 10.39 29.53 -68.11
N PRO A 87 10.98 28.97 -69.18
CA PRO A 87 12.42 28.81 -69.44
C PRO A 87 12.88 29.63 -70.68
N PRO A 88 14.15 29.54 -71.13
CA PRO A 88 14.33 29.00 -72.48
C PRO A 88 15.55 28.07 -72.70
N ALA A 89 15.28 27.06 -73.53
CA ALA A 89 16.07 26.37 -74.57
C ALA A 89 17.60 26.11 -74.46
N ALA A 90 17.91 24.80 -74.48
CA ALA A 90 18.91 24.06 -75.27
C ALA A 90 20.43 24.27 -75.03
N SER A 91 21.14 23.18 -74.69
CA SER A 91 22.05 22.45 -75.62
C SER A 91 22.90 21.37 -74.92
N GLY A 92 22.89 20.16 -75.50
CA GLY A 92 23.94 19.12 -75.48
C GLY A 92 24.14 18.30 -74.19
N ALA A 93 24.52 17.02 -74.18
CA ALA A 93 24.60 15.90 -75.13
C ALA A 93 25.11 14.67 -74.31
N ALA A 94 24.88 13.46 -74.85
CA ALA A 94 25.38 12.13 -74.43
C ALA A 94 24.63 11.43 -73.26
N ALA A 95 23.81 10.39 -73.49
CA ALA A 95 24.10 8.98 -73.88
C ALA A 95 24.98 8.28 -72.81
N VAL A 96 24.61 7.17 -72.17
CA VAL A 96 24.32 5.82 -72.69
C VAL A 96 23.55 4.98 -71.62
N ALA A 97 22.77 3.98 -72.07
CA ALA A 97 21.92 3.06 -71.30
C ALA A 97 22.66 1.74 -70.87
N PRO A 98 22.02 0.61 -70.47
CA PRO A 98 22.22 -0.02 -69.15
C PRO A 98 22.74 -1.49 -69.14
N SER A 99 23.20 -1.93 -67.94
CA SER A 99 23.30 -3.32 -67.36
C SER A 99 23.98 -4.45 -68.17
N PRO A 100 24.66 -5.43 -67.52
CA PRO A 100 23.95 -6.64 -67.04
C PRO A 100 24.53 -7.33 -65.77
N ALA A 101 23.88 -8.46 -65.44
CA ALA A 101 23.81 -9.28 -64.22
C ALA A 101 25.03 -10.17 -63.84
N VAL A 102 24.81 -11.09 -62.88
CA VAL A 102 25.55 -12.32 -62.42
C VAL A 102 25.85 -12.19 -60.91
N SER A 103 25.56 -13.10 -59.95
CA SER A 103 25.02 -14.47 -59.91
C SER A 103 24.67 -14.90 -58.46
N ALA A 104 23.77 -15.88 -58.31
CA ALA A 104 23.66 -16.79 -57.15
C ALA A 104 24.43 -18.11 -57.45
N PRO A 105 24.68 -19.04 -56.48
CA PRO A 105 23.63 -19.99 -56.06
C PRO A 105 23.71 -20.62 -54.64
N ALA A 106 22.60 -21.31 -54.28
CA ALA A 106 22.41 -22.58 -53.53
C ALA A 106 22.91 -22.73 -52.07
N SER A 107 22.08 -23.02 -51.04
CA SER A 107 21.17 -24.17 -50.73
C SER A 107 21.85 -25.38 -50.07
N ALA A 108 21.48 -25.69 -48.80
CA ALA A 108 21.28 -27.05 -48.26
C ALA A 108 20.71 -27.05 -46.81
N GLN A 109 19.56 -27.70 -46.61
CA GLN A 109 19.04 -28.30 -45.37
C GLN A 109 19.15 -29.86 -45.52
N PRO A 110 18.50 -30.72 -44.70
CA PRO A 110 18.64 -31.05 -43.28
C PRO A 110 18.92 -32.57 -43.08
N ALA A 111 19.08 -33.07 -41.83
CA ALA A 111 18.99 -34.51 -41.55
C ALA A 111 18.46 -34.81 -40.13
N GLU A 112 17.47 -35.71 -40.07
CA GLU A 112 16.91 -36.37 -38.88
C GLU A 112 17.44 -37.82 -38.73
N HIS A 113 16.98 -38.49 -37.65
CA HIS A 113 16.91 -39.95 -37.35
C HIS A 113 18.10 -40.50 -36.51
N SER A 114 17.98 -41.32 -35.45
CA SER A 114 16.89 -42.09 -34.82
C SER A 114 17.30 -42.56 -33.40
N ALA A 115 16.31 -42.98 -32.58
CA ALA A 115 16.43 -43.61 -31.25
C ALA A 115 16.88 -45.10 -31.29
N PRO A 116 17.03 -45.80 -30.14
CA PRO A 116 15.88 -46.57 -29.58
C PRO A 116 15.78 -46.72 -28.03
N ALA A 117 14.68 -47.38 -27.61
CA ALA A 117 14.08 -47.72 -26.29
C ALA A 117 14.95 -48.53 -25.30
N ALA A 118 14.59 -48.91 -24.05
CA ALA A 118 13.38 -49.01 -23.20
C ALA A 118 13.87 -48.93 -21.71
N GLU A 119 13.08 -48.75 -20.64
CA GLU A 119 12.39 -49.86 -19.95
C GLU A 119 11.82 -49.43 -18.56
N ARG A 120 10.64 -49.98 -18.25
CA ARG A 120 9.97 -50.25 -16.95
C ARG A 120 9.31 -49.14 -16.11
N ALA A 121 7.99 -49.29 -16.05
CA ALA A 121 7.03 -48.73 -15.12
C ALA A 121 6.93 -49.53 -13.81
N VAL A 122 6.60 -48.84 -12.72
CA VAL A 122 6.09 -49.38 -11.45
C VAL A 122 4.83 -48.57 -11.11
N PRO A 123 3.67 -49.19 -10.76
CA PRO A 123 2.48 -48.45 -10.36
C PRO A 123 2.34 -48.38 -8.83
N GLU A 124 2.07 -47.18 -8.30
CA GLU A 124 1.53 -46.99 -6.93
C GLU A 124 0.09 -46.46 -6.99
N PRO A 125 -0.74 -46.71 -5.95
CA PRO A 125 -2.18 -46.79 -6.07
C PRO A 125 -2.91 -45.46 -5.84
N ALA A 126 -4.12 -45.40 -6.39
CA ALA A 126 -5.06 -44.29 -6.30
C ALA A 126 -5.45 -43.90 -4.87
N PRO A 127 -5.73 -42.61 -4.58
CA PRO A 127 -6.37 -42.21 -3.34
C PRO A 127 -7.90 -42.25 -3.46
N ALA A 128 -8.49 -42.64 -2.34
CA ALA A 128 -9.91 -42.83 -2.10
C ALA A 128 -10.76 -41.54 -2.19
N LYS A 129 -12.02 -41.72 -2.59
CA LYS A 129 -13.09 -40.73 -2.47
C LYS A 129 -13.45 -40.49 -0.99
N PRO A 130 -13.64 -39.24 -0.53
CA PRO A 130 -14.41 -38.99 0.69
C PRO A 130 -15.90 -38.74 0.35
N LYS A 131 -16.77 -39.28 1.21
CA LYS A 131 -18.22 -39.01 1.25
C LYS A 131 -18.50 -37.58 1.77
N PRO A 132 -19.70 -37.02 1.51
CA PRO A 132 -20.04 -35.64 1.85
C PRO A 132 -20.40 -35.51 3.34
N ALA A 133 -19.88 -34.48 4.00
CA ALA A 133 -20.43 -33.96 5.24
C ALA A 133 -21.43 -32.85 4.89
N GLU A 134 -22.68 -33.06 5.29
CA GLU A 134 -23.75 -32.07 5.27
C GLU A 134 -23.56 -31.03 6.39
N HIS A 135 -24.22 -29.89 6.17
CA HIS A 135 -24.39 -28.71 7.04
C HIS A 135 -23.37 -27.58 6.87
N VAL A 136 -23.46 -26.91 5.73
CA VAL A 136 -23.22 -25.45 5.64
C VAL A 136 -24.55 -24.79 5.28
N THR A 137 -24.91 -23.79 6.08
CA THR A 137 -26.14 -23.00 6.03
C THR A 137 -26.34 -22.33 4.67
N ALA A 138 -27.59 -22.33 4.21
CA ALA A 138 -28.02 -21.98 2.86
C ALA A 138 -27.97 -20.47 2.49
N GLU A 139 -27.30 -19.63 3.29
CA GLU A 139 -27.15 -18.19 3.01
C GLU A 139 -25.79 -17.81 2.41
N ALA A 140 -24.75 -18.62 2.60
CA ALA A 140 -23.42 -18.36 2.01
C ALA A 140 -23.28 -18.82 0.54
N ARG A 141 -24.27 -19.53 -0.01
CA ARG A 141 -24.21 -20.10 -1.37
C ARG A 141 -24.82 -19.22 -2.46
N ARG A 142 -25.44 -18.09 -2.09
CA ARG A 142 -26.04 -17.14 -3.04
C ARG A 142 -25.08 -16.04 -3.48
N GLU A 143 -24.05 -15.72 -2.69
CA GLU A 143 -23.08 -14.67 -3.06
C GLU A 143 -21.98 -15.18 -4.00
N GLU A 144 -21.70 -16.48 -4.02
CA GLU A 144 -20.66 -17.07 -4.88
C GLU A 144 -21.13 -17.30 -6.33
N SER A 145 -22.45 -17.36 -6.58
CA SER A 145 -23.02 -17.58 -7.91
C SER A 145 -23.11 -16.32 -8.79
N ASP A 146 -22.95 -15.12 -8.21
CA ASP A 146 -23.14 -13.85 -8.94
C ASP A 146 -21.81 -13.21 -9.42
N MET A 147 -20.67 -13.70 -8.92
CA MET A 147 -19.34 -13.21 -9.30
C MET A 147 -18.98 -13.41 -10.79
N PRO A 148 -19.34 -14.53 -11.46
CA PRO A 148 -19.14 -14.65 -12.91
C PRO A 148 -20.03 -13.68 -13.70
N ALA A 149 -21.24 -13.39 -13.20
CA ALA A 149 -22.20 -12.52 -13.87
C ALA A 149 -21.78 -11.04 -13.83
N MET A 150 -21.27 -10.56 -12.68
CA MET A 150 -20.72 -9.19 -12.58
C MET A 150 -19.46 -8.99 -13.42
N VAL A 151 -18.56 -9.97 -13.47
CA VAL A 151 -17.35 -9.91 -14.32
C VAL A 151 -17.73 -9.89 -15.80
N GLN A 152 -18.74 -10.68 -16.21
CA GLN A 152 -19.25 -10.68 -17.59
C GLN A 152 -20.00 -9.39 -17.93
N GLN A 153 -20.78 -8.83 -17.00
CA GLN A 153 -21.48 -7.56 -17.19
C GLN A 153 -20.49 -6.38 -17.29
N ARG A 154 -19.41 -6.40 -16.50
CA ARG A 154 -18.30 -5.44 -16.59
C ARG A 154 -17.50 -5.59 -17.90
N LYS A 155 -17.29 -6.83 -18.35
CA LYS A 155 -16.66 -7.11 -19.66
C LYS A 155 -17.56 -6.67 -20.83
N ALA A 156 -18.88 -6.82 -20.70
CA ALA A 156 -19.86 -6.36 -21.67
C ALA A 156 -19.93 -4.82 -21.73
N MET A 157 -19.88 -4.12 -20.60
CA MET A 157 -19.76 -2.65 -20.57
C MET A 157 -18.47 -2.15 -21.24
N ARG A 158 -17.36 -2.87 -21.05
CA ARG A 158 -16.08 -2.57 -21.72
C ARG A 158 -16.12 -2.81 -23.24
N ALA A 159 -16.89 -3.80 -23.69
CA ALA A 159 -17.10 -4.07 -25.12
C ALA A 159 -18.08 -3.09 -25.77
N ALA A 160 -19.11 -2.64 -25.04
CA ALA A 160 -20.07 -1.64 -25.50
C ALA A 160 -19.45 -0.24 -25.65
N ALA A 161 -18.39 0.06 -24.87
CA ALA A 161 -17.62 1.30 -25.01
C ALA A 161 -16.65 1.31 -26.22
N ALA A 162 -16.56 0.22 -27.00
CA ALA A 162 -15.59 0.06 -28.08
C ALA A 162 -16.21 0.01 -29.50
N THR A 163 -17.50 0.30 -29.65
CA THR A 163 -18.16 0.36 -30.98
C THR A 163 -18.35 1.82 -31.40
N PRO A 164 -17.71 2.30 -32.50
CA PRO A 164 -18.00 3.63 -33.01
C PRO A 164 -19.36 3.60 -33.73
N ALA A 165 -20.35 4.26 -33.14
CA ALA A 165 -21.64 4.46 -33.77
C ALA A 165 -21.50 5.54 -34.86
N THR A 166 -21.65 5.16 -36.11
CA THR A 166 -21.85 6.07 -37.24
C THR A 166 -23.26 6.63 -37.17
N GLY A 167 -23.39 7.94 -36.88
CA GLY A 167 -24.66 8.65 -36.93
C GLY A 167 -24.43 10.15 -36.72
N ASP A 168 -24.87 10.94 -37.69
CA ASP A 168 -24.62 12.38 -37.83
C ASP A 168 -24.99 13.24 -36.60
N GLY A 169 -24.13 14.25 -36.34
CA GLY A 169 -24.59 15.54 -35.84
C GLY A 169 -24.71 15.74 -34.33
N VAL A 170 -23.61 15.67 -33.60
CA VAL A 170 -23.08 16.68 -32.64
C VAL A 170 -21.67 16.15 -32.35
N VAL A 171 -20.61 16.90 -32.61
CA VAL A 171 -19.28 16.54 -32.06
C VAL A 171 -19.34 16.80 -30.57
N LEU A 172 -20.01 15.92 -29.82
CA LEU A 172 -19.79 15.78 -28.40
C LEU A 172 -18.30 15.46 -28.32
N ARG A 173 -17.53 16.39 -27.76
CA ARG A 173 -16.13 16.16 -27.46
C ARG A 173 -16.10 15.03 -26.43
N GLU A 174 -16.09 13.80 -26.92
CA GLU A 174 -16.13 12.60 -26.08
C GLU A 174 -14.95 12.70 -25.11
N LEU A 175 -15.28 12.79 -23.83
CA LEU A 175 -14.27 12.89 -22.79
C LEU A 175 -13.48 11.59 -22.81
N THR A 176 -12.15 11.71 -22.88
CA THR A 176 -11.28 10.54 -22.78
C THR A 176 -11.52 9.81 -21.45
N PRO A 177 -11.30 8.48 -21.35
CA PRO A 177 -11.43 7.74 -20.08
C PRO A 177 -10.69 8.39 -18.91
N LYS A 178 -9.49 8.92 -19.18
CA LYS A 178 -8.72 9.72 -18.22
C LYS A 178 -9.46 10.98 -17.78
N GLN A 179 -10.02 11.76 -18.71
CA GLN A 179 -10.79 12.97 -18.36
C GLN A 179 -12.08 12.64 -17.59
N MET A 180 -12.74 11.52 -17.90
CA MET A 180 -13.90 11.04 -17.15
C MET A 180 -13.51 10.59 -15.73
N SER A 181 -12.36 9.92 -15.58
CA SER A 181 -11.79 9.56 -14.28
C SER A 181 -11.52 10.80 -13.44
N GLU A 182 -10.85 11.81 -14.01
CA GLU A 182 -10.56 13.09 -13.35
C GLU A 182 -11.83 13.85 -12.94
N ASN A 183 -12.87 13.84 -13.80
CA ASN A 183 -14.14 14.46 -13.47
C ASN A 183 -14.82 13.74 -12.29
N SER A 184 -14.83 12.41 -12.29
CA SER A 184 -15.38 11.62 -11.19
C SER A 184 -14.60 11.84 -9.89
N TYR A 185 -13.26 11.91 -9.97
CA TYR A 185 -12.42 12.25 -8.82
C TYR A 185 -12.76 13.63 -8.24
N ARG A 186 -12.92 14.66 -9.08
CA ARG A 186 -13.34 16.00 -8.63
C ARG A 186 -14.71 16.00 -7.95
N ARG A 187 -15.67 15.23 -8.49
CA ARG A 187 -17.00 15.08 -7.88
C ARG A 187 -16.91 14.38 -6.52
N ALA A 188 -16.06 13.36 -6.39
CA ALA A 188 -15.79 12.73 -5.10
C ALA A 188 -15.22 13.71 -4.07
N LEU A 189 -14.25 14.54 -4.45
CA LEU A 189 -13.70 15.56 -3.57
C LEU A 189 -14.77 16.58 -3.12
N GLY A 190 -15.68 16.97 -4.02
CA GLY A 190 -16.84 17.78 -3.66
C GLY A 190 -17.74 17.12 -2.62
N HIS A 191 -18.05 15.83 -2.80
CA HIS A 191 -18.81 15.06 -1.82
C HIS A 191 -18.11 14.93 -0.46
N LEU A 192 -16.78 14.82 -0.44
CA LEU A 192 -16.02 14.83 0.81
C LEU A 192 -16.11 16.16 1.55
N GLN A 193 -16.06 17.29 0.82
CA GLN A 193 -16.23 18.62 1.42
C GLN A 193 -17.60 18.81 2.06
N GLU A 194 -18.63 18.15 1.50
CA GLU A 194 -19.99 18.16 2.02
C GLU A 194 -20.25 17.09 3.11
N GLY A 195 -19.24 16.30 3.47
CA GLY A 195 -19.37 15.18 4.41
C GLY A 195 -20.15 13.97 3.87
N ARG A 196 -20.45 13.94 2.57
CA ARG A 196 -21.18 12.85 1.90
C ARG A 196 -20.23 11.70 1.54
N VAL A 197 -19.70 11.03 2.55
CA VAL A 197 -18.68 9.97 2.43
C VAL A 197 -19.10 8.85 1.47
N ASN A 198 -20.33 8.34 1.58
CA ASN A 198 -20.80 7.27 0.70
C ASN A 198 -20.88 7.69 -0.77
N ALA A 199 -21.31 8.93 -1.05
CA ALA A 199 -21.34 9.46 -2.41
C ALA A 199 -19.92 9.65 -2.97
N ALA A 200 -18.98 10.08 -2.11
CA ALA A 200 -17.57 10.17 -2.48
C ALA A 200 -16.98 8.79 -2.83
N LEU A 201 -17.26 7.75 -2.05
CA LEU A 201 -16.81 6.38 -2.32
C LEU A 201 -17.30 5.87 -3.69
N VAL A 202 -18.54 6.15 -4.07
CA VAL A 202 -19.09 5.77 -5.38
C VAL A 202 -18.37 6.49 -6.53
N GLU A 203 -18.13 7.80 -6.40
CA GLU A 203 -17.42 8.58 -7.43
C GLU A 203 -15.93 8.21 -7.51
N LEU A 204 -15.30 7.82 -6.40
CA LEU A 204 -13.94 7.30 -6.35
C LEU A 204 -13.82 5.94 -7.02
N ASP A 205 -14.75 5.01 -6.74
CA ASP A 205 -14.82 3.70 -7.39
C ASP A 205 -14.93 3.86 -8.91
N LYS A 206 -15.85 4.73 -9.36
CA LYS A 206 -15.98 5.09 -10.78
C LYS A 206 -14.69 5.68 -11.35
N SER A 207 -14.02 6.55 -10.61
CA SER A 207 -12.75 7.17 -11.05
C SER A 207 -11.65 6.13 -11.27
N VAL A 208 -11.48 5.18 -10.36
CA VAL A 208 -10.45 4.13 -10.46
C VAL A 208 -10.82 3.02 -11.46
N GLU A 209 -12.10 2.82 -11.75
CA GLU A 209 -12.57 1.94 -12.84
C GLU A 209 -12.28 2.56 -14.22
N LEU A 210 -12.48 3.87 -14.38
CA LEU A 210 -12.26 4.59 -15.63
C LEU A 210 -10.78 4.76 -15.97
N ASP A 211 -9.95 5.05 -14.96
CA ASP A 211 -8.49 5.10 -15.11
C ASP A 211 -7.81 4.42 -13.91
N PRO A 212 -7.42 3.14 -14.07
CA PRO A 212 -6.72 2.43 -13.02
C PRO A 212 -5.36 3.05 -12.63
N ARG A 213 -4.79 3.93 -13.45
CA ARG A 213 -3.53 4.62 -13.18
C ARG A 213 -3.73 5.99 -12.52
N ASN A 214 -4.96 6.39 -12.21
CA ASN A 214 -5.22 7.59 -11.42
C ASN A 214 -4.82 7.35 -9.95
N GLU A 215 -3.55 7.61 -9.65
CA GLU A 215 -2.96 7.38 -8.33
C GLU A 215 -3.65 8.23 -7.25
N ALA A 216 -3.97 9.49 -7.54
CA ALA A 216 -4.61 10.39 -6.59
C ALA A 216 -6.01 9.91 -6.19
N ALA A 217 -6.82 9.50 -7.17
CA ALA A 217 -8.13 8.90 -6.91
C ALA A 217 -8.01 7.61 -6.10
N ARG A 218 -7.04 6.75 -6.45
CA ARG A 218 -6.81 5.48 -5.75
C ARG A 218 -6.36 5.66 -4.31
N GLN A 219 -5.41 6.56 -4.05
CA GLN A 219 -4.95 6.87 -2.70
C GLN A 219 -6.11 7.41 -1.85
N THR A 220 -6.89 8.34 -2.40
CA THR A 220 -8.07 8.89 -1.71
C THR A 220 -9.10 7.80 -1.43
N TYR A 221 -9.35 6.92 -2.40
CA TYR A 221 -10.30 5.81 -2.24
C TYR A 221 -9.87 4.84 -1.14
N VAL A 222 -8.62 4.40 -1.17
CA VAL A 222 -8.07 3.49 -0.16
C VAL A 222 -8.07 4.13 1.23
N SER A 223 -7.63 5.40 1.35
CA SER A 223 -7.67 6.13 2.63
C SER A 223 -9.09 6.17 3.20
N LEU A 224 -10.05 6.55 2.35
CA LEU A 224 -11.45 6.66 2.76
C LEU A 224 -12.04 5.30 3.16
N LEU A 225 -11.70 4.23 2.45
CA LEU A 225 -12.11 2.87 2.84
C LEU A 225 -11.54 2.49 4.22
N LEU A 226 -10.27 2.78 4.49
CA LEU A 226 -9.62 2.49 5.77
C LEU A 226 -10.22 3.31 6.92
N GLU A 227 -10.45 4.61 6.70
CA GLU A 227 -11.10 5.51 7.69
C GLU A 227 -12.52 5.03 8.04
N ASN A 228 -13.24 4.46 7.07
CA ASN A 228 -14.57 3.87 7.27
C ASN A 228 -14.52 2.41 7.74
N LYS A 229 -13.36 1.91 8.18
CA LYS A 229 -13.14 0.53 8.66
C LYS A 229 -13.50 -0.55 7.63
N ARG A 230 -13.54 -0.20 6.33
CA ARG A 230 -13.77 -1.11 5.20
C ARG A 230 -12.44 -1.70 4.72
N THR A 231 -11.69 -2.29 5.64
CA THR A 231 -10.33 -2.80 5.39
C THR A 231 -10.30 -3.89 4.32
N ASP A 232 -11.29 -4.78 4.30
CA ASP A 232 -11.37 -5.84 3.28
C ASP A 232 -11.58 -5.26 1.88
N ASP A 233 -12.37 -4.20 1.75
CA ASP A 233 -12.59 -3.52 0.48
C ASP A 233 -11.31 -2.83 0.02
N ALA A 234 -10.59 -2.17 0.94
CA ALA A 234 -9.29 -1.56 0.65
C ALA A 234 -8.28 -2.60 0.14
N ILE A 235 -8.18 -3.76 0.81
CA ILE A 235 -7.32 -4.87 0.39
C ILE A 235 -7.69 -5.36 -1.02
N ARG A 236 -9.00 -5.54 -1.31
CA ARG A 236 -9.45 -5.94 -2.66
C ARG A 236 -9.05 -4.91 -3.71
N GLN A 237 -9.27 -3.62 -3.44
CA GLN A 237 -8.93 -2.54 -4.37
C GLN A 237 -7.42 -2.42 -4.61
N LEU A 238 -6.59 -2.61 -3.58
CA LEU A 238 -5.13 -2.63 -3.71
C LEU A 238 -4.63 -3.83 -4.52
N ARG A 239 -5.21 -5.03 -4.30
CA ARG A 239 -4.89 -6.23 -5.09
C ARG A 239 -5.25 -6.04 -6.56
N LEU A 240 -6.42 -5.46 -6.85
CA LEU A 240 -6.82 -5.13 -8.23
C LEU A 240 -5.85 -4.13 -8.86
N ALA A 241 -5.46 -3.09 -8.12
CA ALA A 241 -4.52 -2.08 -8.60
C ALA A 241 -3.17 -2.69 -9.01
N LEU A 242 -2.58 -3.49 -8.12
CA LEU A 242 -1.29 -4.14 -8.33
C LEU A 242 -1.35 -5.24 -9.38
N GLY A 243 -2.51 -5.87 -9.58
CA GLY A 243 -2.76 -6.79 -10.69
C GLY A 243 -2.78 -6.10 -12.06
N ILE A 244 -3.13 -4.81 -12.12
CA ILE A 244 -3.17 -4.01 -13.36
C ILE A 244 -1.80 -3.37 -13.64
N ASP A 245 -1.21 -2.71 -12.65
CA ASP A 245 0.13 -2.13 -12.77
C ASP A 245 0.97 -2.45 -11.52
N PRO A 246 1.86 -3.46 -11.63
CA PRO A 246 2.79 -3.81 -10.56
C PRO A 246 3.84 -2.75 -10.25
N ARG A 247 3.93 -1.64 -10.99
CA ARG A 247 5.00 -0.63 -10.81
C ARG A 247 4.65 0.41 -9.74
N GLN A 248 4.00 -0.03 -8.68
CA GLN A 248 3.47 0.84 -7.63
C GLN A 248 3.93 0.34 -6.24
N PRO A 249 5.24 0.44 -5.93
CA PRO A 249 5.80 -0.07 -4.68
C PRO A 249 5.14 0.53 -3.43
N GLY A 250 4.71 1.80 -3.49
CA GLY A 250 3.96 2.43 -2.40
C GLY A 250 2.65 1.70 -2.07
N LEU A 251 1.87 1.31 -3.09
CA LEU A 251 0.62 0.56 -2.88
C LEU A 251 0.88 -0.86 -2.39
N ALA A 252 1.96 -1.50 -2.85
CA ALA A 252 2.36 -2.81 -2.36
C ALA A 252 2.73 -2.76 -0.86
N MET A 253 3.41 -1.71 -0.40
CA MET A 253 3.70 -1.53 1.03
C MET A 253 2.43 -1.34 1.86
N VAL A 254 1.45 -0.56 1.37
CA VAL A 254 0.15 -0.40 2.05
C VAL A 254 -0.58 -1.74 2.12
N LEU A 255 -0.68 -2.47 1.01
CA LEU A 255 -1.32 -3.79 0.98
C LEU A 255 -0.64 -4.78 1.94
N ALA A 256 0.69 -4.84 1.90
CA ALA A 256 1.47 -5.70 2.77
C ALA A 256 1.28 -5.35 4.24
N ARG A 257 1.19 -4.06 4.61
CA ARG A 257 0.88 -3.66 5.99
C ARG A 257 -0.49 -4.18 6.44
N LEU A 258 -1.52 -4.01 5.61
CA LEU A 258 -2.88 -4.48 5.92
C LEU A 258 -2.94 -6.02 6.02
N GLN A 259 -2.21 -6.74 5.16
CA GLN A 259 -2.07 -8.20 5.26
C GLN A 259 -1.44 -8.61 6.58
N LEU A 260 -0.35 -7.97 6.99
CA LEU A 260 0.34 -8.26 8.25
C LEU A 260 -0.52 -7.97 9.49
N GLU A 261 -1.37 -6.94 9.45
CA GLU A 261 -2.33 -6.63 10.52
C GLU A 261 -3.42 -7.71 10.65
N ARG A 262 -3.82 -8.30 9.52
CA ARG A 262 -4.77 -9.41 9.47
C ARG A 262 -4.14 -10.77 9.77
N GLY A 263 -2.80 -10.85 9.77
CA GLY A 263 -2.07 -12.11 9.89
C GLY A 263 -1.95 -12.90 8.57
N ASP A 264 -2.29 -12.27 7.44
CA ASP A 264 -2.12 -12.84 6.11
C ASP A 264 -0.65 -12.74 5.64
N PRO A 265 -0.20 -13.64 4.74
CA PRO A 265 1.12 -13.51 4.11
C PRO A 265 1.24 -12.22 3.29
N ALA A 266 2.32 -11.47 3.51
CA ALA A 266 2.60 -10.20 2.84
C ALA A 266 3.82 -10.27 1.91
N LEU A 267 4.69 -11.27 2.10
CA LEU A 267 5.96 -11.34 1.40
C LEU A 267 5.81 -11.45 -0.12
N ASP A 268 4.89 -12.29 -0.60
CA ASP A 268 4.63 -12.45 -2.04
C ASP A 268 4.23 -11.12 -2.70
N THR A 269 3.43 -10.30 -2.01
CA THR A 269 3.04 -8.97 -2.49
C THR A 269 4.27 -8.08 -2.64
N LEU A 270 5.19 -8.10 -1.68
CA LEU A 270 6.41 -7.30 -1.75
C LEU A 270 7.41 -7.84 -2.80
N LEU A 271 7.56 -9.15 -2.95
CA LEU A 271 8.50 -9.73 -3.91
C LEU A 271 8.09 -9.45 -5.37
N LYS A 272 6.79 -9.50 -5.69
CA LYS A 272 6.28 -9.17 -7.03
C LYS A 272 6.55 -7.73 -7.45
N THR A 273 6.64 -6.82 -6.48
CA THR A 273 6.78 -5.38 -6.72
C THR A 273 8.23 -4.90 -6.58
N LEU A 274 9.11 -5.74 -6.01
CA LEU A 274 10.52 -5.45 -5.77
C LEU A 274 11.32 -4.98 -7.01
N PRO A 275 11.13 -5.54 -8.22
CA PRO A 275 11.85 -5.07 -9.42
C PRO A 275 11.65 -3.58 -9.74
N TYR A 276 10.56 -2.98 -9.22
CA TYR A 276 10.21 -1.58 -9.43
C TYR A 276 10.55 -0.69 -8.22
N ALA A 277 11.12 -1.27 -7.17
CA ALA A 277 11.37 -0.62 -5.89
C ALA A 277 12.85 -0.39 -5.59
N GLY A 278 13.77 -0.71 -6.51
CA GLY A 278 15.22 -0.73 -6.26
C GLY A 278 15.84 0.61 -5.81
N ALA A 279 15.15 1.74 -6.00
CA ALA A 279 15.59 3.06 -5.53
C ALA A 279 14.88 3.52 -4.24
N SER A 280 14.06 2.68 -3.61
CA SER A 280 13.28 3.03 -2.42
C SER A 280 13.89 2.42 -1.16
N PRO A 281 14.62 3.19 -0.33
CA PRO A 281 15.20 2.67 0.90
C PRO A 281 14.12 2.15 1.87
N ASP A 282 12.99 2.85 1.98
CA ASP A 282 11.86 2.44 2.82
C ASP A 282 11.27 1.09 2.40
N TYR A 283 11.23 0.82 1.09
CA TYR A 283 10.73 -0.45 0.57
C TYR A 283 11.64 -1.61 0.97
N HIS A 284 12.96 -1.45 0.79
CA HIS A 284 13.96 -2.45 1.18
C HIS A 284 13.92 -2.69 2.70
N ALA A 285 13.85 -1.62 3.51
CA ALA A 285 13.77 -1.76 4.97
C ALA A 285 12.47 -2.42 5.44
N PHE A 286 11.34 -2.13 4.78
CA PHE A 286 10.06 -2.75 5.10
C PHE A 286 10.05 -4.24 4.73
N LEU A 287 10.53 -4.59 3.53
CA LEU A 287 10.72 -5.99 3.11
C LEU A 287 11.63 -6.74 4.07
N ALA A 288 12.74 -6.14 4.51
CA ALA A 288 13.62 -6.71 5.52
C ALA A 288 12.88 -7.01 6.84
N GLY A 289 12.05 -6.07 7.31
CA GLY A 289 11.22 -6.27 8.50
C GLY A 289 10.20 -7.42 8.35
N VAL A 290 9.60 -7.59 7.16
CA VAL A 290 8.73 -8.73 6.86
C VAL A 290 9.52 -10.05 6.89
N LEU A 291 10.68 -10.09 6.25
CA LEU A 291 11.56 -11.26 6.24
C LEU A 291 12.04 -11.64 7.64
N GLN A 292 12.34 -10.67 8.51
CA GLN A 292 12.68 -10.94 9.91
C GLN A 292 11.53 -11.61 10.66
N ARG A 293 10.28 -11.18 10.45
CA ARG A 293 9.10 -11.81 11.07
C ARG A 293 8.91 -13.25 10.60
N GLU A 294 9.29 -13.55 9.35
CA GLU A 294 9.30 -14.90 8.79
C GLU A 294 10.58 -15.69 9.11
N GLN A 295 11.46 -15.19 9.99
CA GLN A 295 12.73 -15.81 10.39
C GLN A 295 13.76 -15.98 9.25
N ARG A 296 13.57 -15.28 8.13
CA ARG A 296 14.49 -15.29 6.97
C ARG A 296 15.59 -14.25 7.15
N HIS A 297 16.42 -14.46 8.17
CA HIS A 297 17.37 -13.45 8.67
C HIS A 297 18.49 -13.10 7.69
N ALA A 298 19.03 -14.07 6.96
CA ALA A 298 20.07 -13.81 5.95
C ALA A 298 19.58 -12.83 4.85
N GLU A 299 18.37 -13.06 4.33
CA GLU A 299 17.77 -12.21 3.30
C GLU A 299 17.37 -10.85 3.86
N ALA A 300 16.84 -10.81 5.09
CA ALA A 300 16.55 -9.55 5.78
C ALA A 300 17.80 -8.68 5.93
N ALA A 301 18.93 -9.28 6.31
CA ALA A 301 20.20 -8.57 6.42
C ALA A 301 20.62 -7.94 5.09
N GLN A 302 20.43 -8.65 3.97
CA GLN A 302 20.74 -8.09 2.65
C GLN A 302 19.87 -6.87 2.32
N HIS A 303 18.55 -6.97 2.50
CA HIS A 303 17.66 -5.85 2.22
C HIS A 303 17.89 -4.65 3.16
N TYR A 304 18.26 -4.88 4.43
CA TYR A 304 18.69 -3.77 5.29
C TYR A 304 19.97 -3.10 4.79
N ARG A 305 20.96 -3.87 4.30
CA ARG A 305 22.16 -3.29 3.70
C ARG A 305 21.81 -2.44 2.48
N ASP A 306 20.94 -2.92 1.59
CA ASP A 306 20.50 -2.15 0.42
C ASP A 306 19.81 -0.84 0.84
N ALA A 307 18.92 -0.89 1.84
CA ALA A 307 18.27 0.31 2.38
C ALA A 307 19.29 1.30 2.97
N LEU A 308 20.30 0.80 3.69
CA LEU A 308 21.35 1.60 4.33
C LEU A 308 22.38 2.13 3.34
N GLN A 309 22.58 1.49 2.18
CA GLN A 309 23.37 2.05 1.08
C GLN A 309 22.72 3.32 0.53
N LEU A 310 21.39 3.31 0.41
CA LEU A 310 20.60 4.45 -0.08
C LEU A 310 20.39 5.52 1.01
N SER A 311 20.33 5.13 2.28
CA SER A 311 20.09 6.04 3.41
C SER A 311 20.82 5.57 4.67
N PRO A 312 22.12 5.91 4.80
CA PRO A 312 22.99 5.38 5.86
C PRO A 312 22.69 5.96 7.25
N GLN A 313 21.89 7.03 7.32
CA GLN A 313 21.62 7.77 8.55
C GLN A 313 20.37 7.28 9.31
N ASN A 314 19.93 6.05 9.07
CA ASN A 314 18.78 5.48 9.76
C ASN A 314 19.20 4.47 10.85
N ALA A 315 19.21 4.90 12.11
CA ALA A 315 19.61 4.02 13.22
C ALA A 315 18.67 2.84 13.44
N VAL A 316 17.37 2.97 13.14
CA VAL A 316 16.40 1.88 13.28
C VAL A 316 16.75 0.75 12.30
N TRP A 317 17.19 1.09 11.08
CA TRP A 317 17.60 0.08 10.09
C TRP A 317 18.94 -0.55 10.41
N TRP A 318 19.90 0.20 10.97
CA TRP A 318 21.13 -0.40 11.52
C TRP A 318 20.83 -1.39 12.65
N MET A 319 19.88 -1.06 13.53
CA MET A 319 19.42 -1.98 14.57
C MET A 319 18.74 -3.22 13.97
N GLY A 320 17.86 -3.05 12.97
CA GLY A 320 17.22 -4.15 12.23
C GLY A 320 18.25 -5.07 11.56
N LEU A 321 19.30 -4.50 10.97
CA LEU A 321 20.43 -5.26 10.42
C LEU A 321 21.14 -6.05 11.52
N GLY A 322 21.47 -5.43 12.65
CA GLY A 322 22.11 -6.10 13.79
C GLY A 322 21.29 -7.28 14.33
N ILE A 323 19.97 -7.12 14.45
CA ILE A 323 19.06 -8.20 14.87
C ILE A 323 19.10 -9.37 13.88
N SER A 324 19.05 -9.07 12.58
CA SER A 324 19.10 -10.10 11.54
C SER A 324 20.43 -10.86 11.55
N LEU A 325 21.54 -10.14 11.60
CA LEU A 325 22.89 -10.74 11.61
C LEU A 325 23.13 -11.57 12.85
N GLN A 326 22.66 -11.13 14.02
CA GLN A 326 22.77 -11.88 15.26
C GLN A 326 22.00 -13.21 15.19
N ALA A 327 20.78 -13.18 14.65
CA ALA A 327 19.98 -14.39 14.49
C ALA A 327 20.60 -15.36 13.47
N ASP A 328 21.27 -14.81 12.44
CA ASP A 328 22.01 -15.56 11.42
C ASP A 328 23.45 -15.92 11.83
N GLN A 329 23.81 -15.78 13.12
CA GLN A 329 25.13 -16.12 13.72
C GLN A 329 26.34 -15.33 13.20
N HIS A 330 26.13 -14.23 12.46
CA HIS A 330 27.17 -13.30 12.04
C HIS A 330 27.46 -12.26 13.14
N LEU A 331 27.98 -12.75 14.28
CA LEU A 331 28.09 -11.97 15.51
C LEU A 331 29.01 -10.74 15.41
N PRO A 332 30.19 -10.79 14.76
CA PRO A 332 31.05 -9.62 14.60
C PRO A 332 30.37 -8.48 13.82
N GLU A 333 29.70 -8.82 12.71
CA GLU A 333 28.98 -7.88 11.86
C GLU A 333 27.73 -7.35 12.58
N ALA A 334 27.03 -8.19 13.33
CA ALA A 334 25.90 -7.77 14.16
C ALA A 334 26.32 -6.70 15.18
N ARG A 335 27.45 -6.90 15.85
CA ARG A 335 28.00 -5.94 16.81
C ARG A 335 28.36 -4.62 16.14
N GLU A 336 28.96 -4.64 14.95
CA GLU A 336 29.24 -3.43 14.19
C GLU A 336 27.95 -2.70 13.80
N ALA A 337 26.93 -3.42 13.32
CA ALA A 337 25.64 -2.83 12.99
C ALA A 337 24.96 -2.17 14.21
N TYR A 338 25.03 -2.79 15.39
CA TYR A 338 24.54 -2.19 16.63
C TYR A 338 25.35 -0.95 17.05
N ASN A 339 26.68 -0.99 16.93
CA ASN A 339 27.52 0.19 17.19
C ASN A 339 27.16 1.35 16.25
N ARG A 340 26.93 1.06 14.97
CA ARG A 340 26.45 2.04 13.99
C ARG A 340 25.08 2.59 14.39
N ALA A 341 24.13 1.74 14.74
CA ALA A 341 22.80 2.16 15.23
C ALA A 341 22.91 3.14 16.41
N ARG A 342 23.79 2.86 17.38
CA ARG A 342 24.05 3.74 18.53
C ARG A 342 24.66 5.08 18.10
N SER A 343 25.63 5.06 17.19
CA SER A 343 26.38 6.26 16.77
C SER A 343 25.60 7.19 15.84
N THR A 344 24.71 6.64 15.00
CA THR A 344 23.92 7.40 14.02
C THR A 344 22.90 8.32 14.68
N GLY A 345 22.45 8.00 15.90
CA GLY A 345 21.43 8.78 16.61
C GLY A 345 20.01 8.55 16.07
N GLY A 346 19.00 9.11 16.75
CA GLY A 346 17.59 8.95 16.35
C GLY A 346 16.87 7.73 16.95
N LEU A 347 17.55 6.91 17.75
CA LEU A 347 16.89 5.89 18.59
C LEU A 347 16.24 6.52 19.81
N THR A 348 15.04 6.07 20.16
CA THR A 348 14.41 6.37 21.46
C THR A 348 15.26 5.82 22.60
N PRO A 349 15.13 6.34 23.83
CA PRO A 349 15.90 5.84 24.98
C PRO A 349 15.78 4.31 25.17
N GLU A 350 14.59 3.76 24.96
CA GLU A 350 14.30 2.32 25.10
C GLU A 350 15.06 1.49 24.07
N LEU A 351 15.04 1.92 22.80
CA LEU A 351 15.76 1.25 21.72
C LEU A 351 17.28 1.38 21.89
N ARG A 352 17.75 2.52 22.39
CA ARG A 352 19.17 2.72 22.69
C ARG A 352 19.64 1.76 23.77
N SER A 353 18.90 1.65 24.89
CA SER A 353 19.21 0.69 25.95
C SER A 353 19.16 -0.75 25.46
N PHE A 354 18.25 -1.08 24.54
CA PHE A 354 18.23 -2.39 23.88
C PHE A 354 19.53 -2.64 23.09
N VAL A 355 19.94 -1.69 22.25
CA VAL A 355 21.17 -1.76 21.45
C VAL A 355 22.41 -1.89 22.34
N ASP A 356 22.52 -1.10 23.41
CA ASP A 356 23.65 -1.15 24.34
C ASP A 356 23.79 -2.55 24.99
N ARG A 357 22.69 -3.13 25.47
CA ARG A 357 22.70 -4.50 26.01
C ARG A 357 23.13 -5.53 24.97
N LYS A 358 22.72 -5.37 23.71
CA LYS A 358 23.13 -6.28 22.63
C LYS A 358 24.62 -6.17 22.32
N ILE A 359 25.18 -4.97 22.32
CA ILE A 359 26.63 -4.77 22.15
C ILE A 359 27.40 -5.46 23.28
N GLU A 360 26.98 -5.29 24.54
CA GLU A 360 27.62 -5.94 25.69
C GLU A 360 27.56 -7.46 25.59
N GLN A 361 26.41 -8.03 25.23
CA GLN A 361 26.24 -9.47 25.06
C GLN A 361 27.18 -10.05 23.99
N LEU A 362 27.42 -9.32 22.90
CA LEU A 362 28.28 -9.73 21.79
C LEU A 362 29.76 -9.38 22.01
N SER A 363 30.11 -8.81 23.16
CA SER A 363 31.48 -8.47 23.55
C SER A 363 32.11 -9.44 24.55
N ARG A 364 31.28 -10.31 25.13
CA ARG A 364 31.69 -11.42 26.00
C ARG A 364 31.90 -12.67 25.16
#